data_AF-A0A7S1C7K5-F1
#
_entry.id   AF-A0A7S1C7K5-F1
#
_cell.length_a   1.000
_cell.length_b   1.000
_cell.length_c   1.000
_cell.angle_alpha   90.00
_cell.angle_beta   90.00
_cell.angle_gamma   90.00
#
_symmetry.space_group_name_H-M   'P 1'
#
loop_
_entity.id
_entity.type
_entity.pdbx_description
1 polymer ?
#
loop_
_entity_poly.entity_id
_entity_poly.type
_entity_poly.pdbx_seq_one_letter_code
_entity_poly.pdbx_strand_id
1 'polypeptide(L)'
;MASAGADDTVAVGGAGGGGGKGDGDDAASPFDDLFRRELAGVRARLDEMDARHMMEAGMKAAMGDDTDIRQLQADQVARSAARNRKQLEALWTRFDRDSNGILSRDENRALIKEYLRASKVWTPKVVEETMMVGMQIGLRMATEMMGGDLPDELLSEINLQLNALKPQIQAVAEQVLDGIDADRVADEALIKMDANGDGRVDRPEFMSRFLSVMTEVFNPQDIIVSIQDAMGMGKG
;
A
#
# COMPACT_ATOMS: atom_id res chain seq x y z
N MET A 1 -15.65 51.82 60.54
CA MET A 1 -16.57 50.67 60.73
C MET A 1 -17.04 50.23 59.36
N ALA A 2 -16.89 48.94 59.09
CA ALA A 2 -17.02 48.30 57.79
C ALA A 2 -18.48 48.03 57.38
N SER A 3 -18.74 47.99 56.07
CA SER A 3 -19.72 47.15 55.36
C SER A 3 -19.47 47.38 53.86
N ALA A 4 -18.81 46.52 53.09
CA ALA A 4 -19.18 45.15 52.66
C ALA A 4 -20.47 45.13 51.83
N GLY A 5 -20.31 44.79 50.55
CA GLY A 5 -21.38 44.61 49.55
C GLY A 5 -20.83 44.71 48.12
N ALA A 6 -19.99 43.75 47.71
CA ALA A 6 -19.60 43.58 46.31
C ALA A 6 -20.41 42.44 45.70
N ASP A 7 -21.10 42.76 44.60
CA ASP A 7 -21.93 41.87 43.80
C ASP A 7 -21.05 41.12 42.80
N ASP A 8 -21.20 39.80 42.75
CA ASP A 8 -20.36 38.85 42.03
C ASP A 8 -21.11 38.38 40.78
N THR A 9 -20.96 39.11 39.67
CA THR A 9 -21.46 38.68 38.36
C THR A 9 -20.42 37.84 37.63
N VAL A 10 -20.69 36.54 37.60
CA VAL A 10 -19.99 35.49 36.86
C VAL A 10 -19.99 35.80 35.36
N ALA A 11 -18.82 36.12 34.81
CA ALA A 11 -18.58 36.17 33.37
C ALA A 11 -18.33 34.74 32.84
N VAL A 12 -19.28 34.23 32.07
CA VAL A 12 -19.14 32.97 31.31
C VAL A 12 -18.11 33.19 30.20
N GLY A 13 -16.93 32.59 30.37
CA GLY A 13 -15.89 32.52 29.34
C GLY A 13 -16.34 31.66 28.18
N GLY A 14 -16.66 32.29 27.05
CA GLY A 14 -16.87 31.63 25.77
C GLY A 14 -15.54 31.11 25.22
N ALA A 15 -15.27 29.83 25.43
CA ALA A 15 -14.21 29.10 24.73
C ALA A 15 -14.63 28.90 23.27
N GLY A 16 -14.36 29.90 22.42
CA GLY A 16 -14.39 29.77 20.96
C GLY A 16 -13.17 28.98 20.50
N GLY A 17 -13.22 27.65 20.65
CA GLY A 17 -12.28 26.73 20.02
C GLY A 17 -12.48 26.78 18.51
N GLY A 18 -11.70 27.63 17.84
CA GLY A 18 -11.60 27.66 16.39
C GLY A 18 -11.08 26.32 15.89
N GLY A 19 -11.99 25.45 15.48
CA GLY A 19 -11.68 24.26 14.70
C GLY A 19 -11.04 24.72 13.40
N GLY A 20 -9.70 24.67 13.36
CA GLY A 20 -8.92 24.85 12.16
C GLY A 20 -9.33 23.77 11.16
N LYS A 21 -10.24 24.13 10.25
CA LYS A 21 -10.40 23.46 8.96
C LYS A 21 -9.03 23.52 8.30
N GLY A 22 -8.32 22.41 8.32
CA GLY A 22 -7.13 22.22 7.52
C GLY A 22 -7.56 22.15 6.06
N ASP A 23 -7.74 23.32 5.44
CA ASP A 23 -7.73 23.49 3.99
C ASP A 23 -6.28 23.25 3.50
N GLY A 24 -5.76 22.06 3.78
CA GLY A 24 -4.48 21.60 3.28
C GLY A 24 -4.73 21.10 1.87
N ASP A 25 -4.52 21.99 0.90
CA ASP A 25 -4.27 21.70 -0.52
C ASP A 25 -4.19 20.19 -0.79
N ASP A 26 -5.29 19.61 -1.28
CA ASP A 26 -5.38 18.26 -1.85
C ASP A 26 -4.60 18.23 -3.19
N ALA A 27 -3.38 18.77 -3.21
CA ALA A 27 -2.46 18.60 -4.31
C ALA A 27 -2.20 17.10 -4.41
N ALA A 28 -2.62 16.50 -5.53
CA ALA A 28 -2.43 15.09 -5.81
C ALA A 28 -0.98 14.69 -5.50
N SER A 29 -0.83 13.64 -4.68
CA SER A 29 0.49 13.14 -4.33
C SER A 29 1.19 12.69 -5.61
N PRO A 30 2.50 12.93 -5.79
CA PRO A 30 3.25 12.41 -6.92
C PRO A 30 3.23 10.87 -6.96
N PHE A 31 2.92 10.22 -5.83
CA PHE A 31 2.73 8.78 -5.75
C PHE A 31 1.35 8.30 -6.20
N ASP A 32 0.35 9.19 -6.32
CA ASP A 32 -1.01 8.81 -6.73
C ASP A 32 -0.99 8.10 -8.10
N ASP A 33 -0.18 8.59 -9.03
CA ASP A 33 -0.07 7.98 -10.35
C ASP A 33 0.61 6.61 -10.32
N LEU A 34 1.55 6.42 -9.40
CA LEU A 34 2.23 5.14 -9.20
C LEU A 34 1.22 4.09 -8.69
N PHE A 35 0.43 4.44 -7.68
CA PHE A 35 -0.60 3.55 -7.15
C PHE A 35 -1.75 3.31 -8.11
N ARG A 36 -2.21 4.32 -8.85
CA ARG A 36 -3.25 4.15 -9.89
C ARG A 36 -2.82 3.15 -10.95
N ARG A 37 -1.54 3.20 -11.36
CA ARG A 37 -0.97 2.24 -12.32
C ARG A 37 -0.89 0.84 -11.76
N GLU A 38 -0.47 0.70 -10.50
CA GLU A 38 -0.46 -0.62 -9.85
C GLU A 38 -1.88 -1.18 -9.72
N LEU A 39 -2.88 -0.37 -9.36
CA LEU A 39 -4.29 -0.78 -9.32
C LEU A 39 -4.79 -1.23 -10.71
N ALA A 40 -4.48 -0.47 -11.76
CA ALA A 40 -4.79 -0.87 -13.13
C ALA A 40 -4.09 -2.17 -13.53
N GLY A 41 -2.85 -2.39 -13.07
CA GLY A 41 -2.10 -3.62 -13.28
C GLY A 41 -2.66 -4.83 -12.51
N VAL A 42 -3.22 -4.63 -11.31
CA VAL A 42 -3.95 -5.67 -10.58
C VAL A 42 -5.16 -6.13 -11.41
N ARG A 43 -5.92 -5.19 -11.98
CA ARG A 43 -7.08 -5.51 -12.83
C ARG A 43 -6.68 -6.24 -14.11
N ALA A 44 -5.67 -5.74 -14.82
CA ALA A 44 -5.20 -6.34 -16.06
C ALA A 44 -4.67 -7.77 -15.86
N ARG A 45 -4.12 -8.08 -14.68
CA ARG A 45 -3.66 -9.44 -14.37
C ARG A 45 -4.80 -10.48 -14.39
N LEU A 46 -6.03 -10.10 -14.08
CA LEU A 46 -7.19 -11.01 -14.19
C LEU A 46 -7.38 -11.52 -15.63
N ASP A 47 -7.09 -10.66 -16.61
CA ASP A 47 -7.24 -10.98 -18.03
C ASP A 47 -6.02 -11.74 -18.59
N GLU A 48 -4.83 -11.47 -18.06
CA GLU A 48 -3.57 -12.07 -18.51
C GLU A 48 -3.21 -13.39 -17.81
N MET A 49 -3.85 -13.71 -16.69
CA MET A 49 -3.57 -14.93 -15.94
C MET A 49 -4.10 -16.18 -16.64
N ASP A 50 -3.18 -16.97 -17.20
CA ASP A 50 -3.43 -18.38 -17.50
C ASP A 50 -3.40 -19.18 -16.19
N ALA A 51 -4.59 -19.60 -15.72
CA ALA A 51 -4.77 -20.37 -14.50
C ALA A 51 -3.90 -21.64 -14.45
N ARG A 52 -3.56 -22.22 -15.61
CA ARG A 52 -2.69 -23.40 -15.68
C ARG A 52 -1.25 -23.09 -15.28
N HIS A 53 -0.72 -21.95 -15.72
CA HIS A 53 0.67 -21.58 -15.46
C HIS A 53 0.90 -21.29 -13.96
N MET A 54 -0.07 -20.66 -13.30
CA MET A 54 0.00 -20.45 -11.84
C MET A 54 -0.09 -21.75 -11.05
N MET A 55 -0.98 -22.66 -11.44
CA MET A 55 -1.09 -23.95 -10.76
C MET A 55 0.20 -24.77 -10.88
N GLU A 56 0.83 -24.77 -12.06
CA GLU A 56 2.10 -25.46 -12.24
C GLU A 56 3.22 -24.86 -11.37
N ALA A 57 3.36 -23.53 -11.37
CA ALA A 57 4.36 -22.84 -10.55
C ALA A 57 4.13 -23.05 -9.04
N GLY A 58 2.88 -22.98 -8.58
CA GLY A 58 2.51 -23.25 -7.18
C GLY A 58 2.77 -24.69 -6.77
N MET A 59 2.54 -25.65 -7.67
CA MET A 59 2.79 -27.08 -7.40
C MET A 59 4.29 -27.40 -7.29
N LYS A 60 5.14 -26.77 -8.12
CA LYS A 60 6.60 -26.90 -8.01
C LYS A 60 7.15 -26.30 -6.71
N ALA A 61 6.66 -25.13 -6.33
CA ALA A 61 7.03 -24.49 -5.06
C ALA A 61 6.65 -25.38 -3.85
N ALA A 62 5.47 -26.01 -3.88
CA ALA A 62 5.05 -26.96 -2.85
C ALA A 62 5.95 -28.21 -2.77
N MET A 63 6.67 -28.55 -3.85
CA MET A 63 7.67 -29.62 -3.87
C MET A 63 9.08 -29.15 -3.44
N GLY A 64 9.22 -27.90 -2.98
CA GLY A 64 10.46 -27.31 -2.49
C GLY A 64 11.33 -26.66 -3.56
N ASP A 65 10.82 -26.51 -4.79
CA ASP A 65 11.50 -25.78 -5.86
C ASP A 65 10.95 -24.35 -6.00
N ASP A 66 11.57 -23.41 -5.30
CA ASP A 66 11.18 -22.00 -5.29
C ASP A 66 11.79 -21.19 -6.45
N THR A 67 12.56 -21.83 -7.35
CA THR A 67 13.34 -21.10 -8.37
C THR A 67 12.45 -20.31 -9.32
N ASP A 68 11.39 -20.95 -9.83
CA ASP A 68 10.39 -20.33 -10.72
C ASP A 68 9.68 -19.15 -10.02
N ILE A 69 9.34 -19.28 -8.73
CA ILE A 69 8.66 -18.22 -7.96
C ILE A 69 9.57 -17.00 -7.78
N ARG A 70 10.84 -17.21 -7.43
CA ARG A 70 11.81 -16.11 -7.28
C ARG A 70 12.06 -15.40 -8.60
N GLN A 71 12.16 -16.14 -9.70
CA GLN A 71 12.34 -15.55 -11.03
C GLN A 71 11.11 -14.72 -11.43
N LEU A 72 9.90 -15.24 -11.19
CA LEU A 72 8.66 -14.50 -11.43
C LEU A 72 8.59 -13.20 -10.64
N GLN A 73 8.99 -13.22 -9.37
CA GLN A 73 9.08 -12.02 -8.53
C GLN A 73 10.08 -11.01 -9.08
N ALA A 74 11.30 -11.44 -9.44
CA ALA A 74 12.33 -10.57 -10.02
C ALA A 74 11.86 -9.94 -11.34
N ASP A 75 11.25 -10.72 -12.23
CA ASP A 75 10.72 -10.23 -13.50
C ASP A 75 9.54 -9.28 -13.30
N GLN A 76 8.72 -9.49 -12.27
CA GLN A 76 7.63 -8.58 -11.94
C GLN A 76 8.16 -7.24 -11.45
N VAL A 77 9.19 -7.23 -10.58
CA VAL A 77 9.84 -6.00 -10.11
C VAL A 77 10.50 -5.25 -11.27
N ALA A 78 11.26 -5.94 -12.11
CA ALA A 78 11.91 -5.33 -13.27
C ALA A 78 10.90 -4.71 -14.25
N ARG A 79 9.79 -5.42 -14.52
CA ARG A 79 8.69 -4.89 -15.35
C ARG A 79 8.00 -3.70 -14.70
N SER A 80 7.76 -3.74 -13.39
CA SER A 80 7.17 -2.60 -12.67
C SER A 80 8.09 -1.37 -12.72
N ALA A 81 9.39 -1.54 -12.45
CA ALA A 81 10.38 -0.47 -12.54
C ALA A 81 10.44 0.14 -13.95
N ALA A 82 10.41 -0.70 -14.99
CA ALA A 82 10.37 -0.23 -16.38
C ALA A 82 9.08 0.56 -16.70
N ARG A 83 7.91 0.06 -16.28
CA ARG A 83 6.60 0.73 -16.49
C ARG A 83 6.48 2.04 -15.73
N ASN A 84 7.10 2.12 -14.55
CA ASN A 84 7.04 3.26 -13.65
C ASN A 84 8.25 4.19 -13.79
N ARG A 85 9.15 3.95 -14.75
CA ARG A 85 10.41 4.68 -14.90
C ARG A 85 10.22 6.20 -14.93
N LYS A 86 9.26 6.70 -15.72
CA LYS A 86 8.99 8.14 -15.82
C LYS A 86 8.53 8.74 -14.49
N GLN A 87 7.73 7.99 -13.73
CA GLN A 87 7.27 8.40 -12.40
C GLN A 87 8.41 8.42 -11.40
N LEU A 88 9.27 7.39 -11.41
CA LEU A 88 10.46 7.33 -10.58
C LEU A 88 11.43 8.48 -10.90
N GLU A 89 11.61 8.82 -12.18
CA GLU A 89 12.41 9.98 -12.59
C GLU A 89 11.81 11.30 -12.07
N ALA A 90 10.49 11.46 -12.11
CA ALA A 90 9.81 12.64 -11.57
C ALA A 90 9.92 12.73 -10.04
N LEU A 91 9.79 11.58 -9.34
CA LEU A 91 9.99 11.50 -7.90
C LEU A 91 11.43 11.87 -7.53
N TRP A 92 12.42 11.31 -8.24
CA TRP A 92 13.83 11.65 -8.06
C TRP A 92 14.04 13.17 -8.11
N THR A 93 13.65 13.82 -9.23
CA THR A 93 13.82 15.26 -9.41
C THR A 93 13.10 16.10 -8.35
N ARG A 94 11.99 15.60 -7.79
CA ARG A 94 11.25 16.30 -6.74
C ARG A 94 11.95 16.24 -5.38
N PHE A 95 12.60 15.13 -5.06
CA PHE A 95 13.17 14.90 -3.73
C PHE A 95 14.68 15.17 -3.66
N ASP A 96 15.42 15.11 -4.78
CA ASP A 96 16.80 15.62 -4.93
C ASP A 96 16.75 17.16 -5.03
N ARG A 97 16.52 17.83 -3.90
CA ARG A 97 16.16 19.26 -3.82
C ARG A 97 17.32 20.16 -4.18
N ASP A 98 18.53 19.77 -3.81
CA ASP A 98 19.74 20.50 -4.13
C ASP A 98 20.34 20.09 -5.49
N SER A 99 19.74 19.07 -6.16
CA SER A 99 20.17 18.57 -7.47
C SER A 99 21.63 18.11 -7.48
N ASN A 100 22.10 17.59 -6.35
CA ASN A 100 23.47 17.09 -6.22
C ASN A 100 23.63 15.66 -6.78
N GLY A 101 22.53 15.02 -7.18
CA GLY A 101 22.51 13.67 -7.73
C GLY A 101 22.49 12.54 -6.69
N ILE A 102 22.21 12.87 -5.43
CA ILE A 102 22.21 11.97 -4.27
C ILE A 102 21.03 12.32 -3.36
N LEU A 103 20.29 11.31 -2.90
CA LEU A 103 19.32 11.51 -1.83
C LEU A 103 20.01 11.52 -0.47
N SER A 104 20.02 12.68 0.17
CA SER A 104 20.41 12.78 1.58
C SER A 104 19.41 12.07 2.50
N ARG A 105 19.79 11.85 3.77
CA ARG A 105 18.90 11.22 4.76
C ARG A 105 17.58 11.99 4.94
N ASP A 106 17.64 13.33 4.95
CA ASP A 106 16.46 14.17 5.13
C ASP A 106 15.54 14.16 3.90
N GLU A 107 16.11 14.14 2.70
CA GLU A 107 15.36 14.01 1.45
C GLU A 107 14.70 12.64 1.34
N ASN A 108 15.43 11.57 1.67
CA ASN A 108 14.87 10.23 1.72
C ASN A 108 13.75 10.12 2.77
N ARG A 109 13.91 10.72 3.96
CA ARG A 109 12.84 10.77 4.97
C ARG A 109 11.60 11.51 4.46
N ALA A 110 11.78 12.63 3.76
CA ALA A 110 10.67 13.34 3.14
C ALA A 110 9.97 12.48 2.07
N LEU A 111 10.74 11.81 1.22
CA LEU A 111 10.25 10.91 0.18
C LEU A 111 9.41 9.78 0.76
N ILE A 112 9.91 9.11 1.79
CA ILE A 112 9.25 7.98 2.42
C ILE A 112 8.00 8.40 3.19
N LYS A 113 8.01 9.55 3.86
CA LYS A 113 6.82 10.10 4.51
C LYS A 113 5.71 10.40 3.51
N GLU A 114 6.05 10.95 2.35
CA GLU A 114 5.09 11.24 1.30
C GLU A 114 4.56 9.96 0.64
N TYR A 115 5.42 8.95 0.45
CA TYR A 115 4.99 7.61 0.02
C TYR A 115 3.99 7.01 1.02
N LEU A 116 4.32 6.96 2.31
CA LEU A 116 3.45 6.39 3.34
C LEU A 116 2.11 7.13 3.44
N ARG A 117 2.12 8.45 3.26
CA ARG A 117 0.87 9.25 3.20
C ARG A 117 0.00 8.82 2.02
N ALA A 118 0.59 8.61 0.84
CA ALA A 118 -0.14 8.09 -0.31
C ALA A 118 -0.62 6.65 -0.09
N SER A 119 0.22 5.79 0.52
CA SER A 119 -0.13 4.40 0.85
C SER A 119 -1.37 4.31 1.74
N LYS A 120 -1.56 5.24 2.70
CA LYS A 120 -2.79 5.30 3.52
C LYS A 120 -4.07 5.44 2.68
N VAL A 121 -4.00 6.13 1.56
CA VAL A 121 -5.14 6.34 0.66
C VAL A 121 -5.29 5.17 -0.32
N TRP A 122 -4.19 4.63 -0.80
CA TRP A 122 -4.19 3.70 -1.93
C TRP A 122 -4.08 2.23 -1.54
N THR A 123 -3.33 1.88 -0.51
CA THR A 123 -3.17 0.49 -0.06
C THR A 123 -4.52 -0.16 0.25
N PRO A 124 -5.46 0.46 1.00
CA PRO A 124 -6.78 -0.14 1.21
C PRO A 124 -7.48 -0.53 -0.09
N LYS A 125 -7.41 0.35 -1.10
CA LYS A 125 -8.01 0.13 -2.44
C LYS A 125 -7.31 -0.99 -3.20
N VAL A 126 -5.98 -1.04 -3.12
CA VAL A 126 -5.18 -2.09 -3.77
C VAL A 126 -5.46 -3.45 -3.15
N VAL A 127 -5.55 -3.52 -1.81
CA VAL A 127 -5.87 -4.76 -1.10
C VAL A 127 -7.29 -5.22 -1.39
N GLU A 128 -8.27 -4.30 -1.35
CA GLU A 128 -9.64 -4.57 -1.76
C GLU A 128 -9.70 -5.17 -3.17
N GLU A 129 -9.08 -4.52 -4.14
CA GLU A 129 -9.04 -4.98 -5.54
C GLU A 129 -8.34 -6.33 -5.68
N THR A 130 -7.21 -6.53 -4.99
CA THR A 130 -6.46 -7.78 -5.02
C THR A 130 -7.29 -8.94 -4.46
N MET A 131 -8.02 -8.72 -3.37
CA MET A 131 -8.93 -9.72 -2.82
C MET A 131 -10.08 -10.04 -3.79
N MET A 132 -10.73 -9.02 -4.37
CA MET A 132 -11.79 -9.20 -5.36
C MET A 132 -11.31 -10.04 -6.56
N VAL A 133 -10.15 -9.69 -7.12
CA VAL A 133 -9.50 -10.42 -8.22
C VAL A 133 -9.20 -11.86 -7.79
N GLY A 134 -8.63 -12.07 -6.60
CA GLY A 134 -8.33 -13.41 -6.06
C GLY A 134 -9.56 -14.29 -5.92
N MET A 135 -10.69 -13.73 -5.46
CA MET A 135 -11.95 -14.48 -5.34
C MET A 135 -12.56 -14.79 -6.70
N GLN A 136 -12.50 -13.87 -7.66
CA GLN A 136 -12.95 -14.14 -9.03
C GLN A 136 -12.15 -15.27 -9.68
N ILE A 137 -10.83 -15.30 -9.45
CA ILE A 137 -9.97 -16.40 -9.90
C ILE A 137 -10.40 -17.72 -9.24
N GLY A 138 -10.57 -17.72 -7.91
CA GLY A 138 -11.00 -18.91 -7.17
C GLY A 138 -12.36 -19.46 -7.65
N LEU A 139 -13.31 -18.57 -7.94
CA LEU A 139 -14.61 -18.95 -8.48
C LEU A 139 -14.50 -19.52 -9.90
N ARG A 140 -13.70 -18.90 -10.77
CA ARG A 140 -13.46 -19.43 -12.12
C ARG A 140 -12.85 -20.83 -12.07
N MET A 141 -11.86 -21.05 -11.20
CA MET A 141 -11.27 -22.36 -10.99
C MET A 141 -12.31 -23.39 -10.49
N ALA A 142 -13.15 -23.01 -9.52
CA ALA A 142 -14.22 -23.90 -9.03
C ALA A 142 -15.23 -24.24 -10.14
N THR A 143 -15.61 -23.26 -10.96
CA THR A 143 -16.51 -23.40 -12.12
C THR A 143 -15.95 -24.42 -13.12
N GLU A 144 -14.67 -24.27 -13.49
CA GLU A 144 -13.98 -25.18 -14.40
C GLU A 144 -13.91 -26.62 -13.83
N MET A 145 -13.64 -26.76 -12.54
CA MET A 145 -13.59 -28.07 -11.88
C MET A 145 -14.96 -28.74 -11.77
N MET A 146 -16.03 -27.97 -11.60
CA MET A 146 -17.40 -28.47 -11.53
C MET A 146 -18.03 -28.72 -12.90
N GLY A 147 -17.36 -28.33 -14.00
CA GLY A 147 -17.80 -28.60 -15.36
C GLY A 147 -19.00 -27.76 -15.80
N GLY A 148 -19.21 -26.58 -15.22
CA GLY A 148 -20.30 -25.68 -15.58
C GLY A 148 -20.31 -24.40 -14.77
N ASP A 149 -21.04 -23.39 -15.28
CA ASP A 149 -21.17 -22.07 -14.66
C ASP A 149 -21.74 -22.13 -13.24
N LEU A 150 -21.25 -21.25 -12.35
CA LEU A 150 -21.84 -21.09 -11.02
C LEU A 150 -23.22 -20.44 -11.14
N PRO A 151 -24.19 -20.80 -10.28
CA PRO A 151 -25.49 -20.14 -10.27
C PRO A 151 -25.37 -18.63 -10.02
N ASP A 152 -26.17 -17.84 -10.72
CA ASP A 152 -26.21 -16.38 -10.59
C ASP A 152 -26.49 -15.94 -9.15
N GLU A 153 -27.30 -16.70 -8.42
CA GLU A 153 -27.61 -16.44 -7.01
C GLU A 153 -26.35 -16.48 -6.13
N LEU A 154 -25.46 -17.43 -6.38
CA LEU A 154 -24.20 -17.57 -5.62
C LEU A 154 -23.26 -16.40 -5.93
N LEU A 155 -23.16 -15.99 -7.19
CA LEU A 155 -22.35 -14.83 -7.59
C LEU A 155 -22.87 -13.54 -6.94
N SER A 156 -24.19 -13.37 -6.88
CA SER A 156 -24.82 -12.23 -6.21
C SER A 156 -24.56 -12.23 -4.70
N GLU A 157 -24.67 -13.39 -4.04
CA GLU A 157 -24.40 -13.51 -2.61
C GLU A 157 -22.94 -13.18 -2.29
N ILE A 158 -22.00 -13.69 -3.08
CA ILE A 158 -20.58 -13.38 -2.92
C ILE A 158 -20.35 -11.87 -3.05
N ASN A 159 -20.85 -11.23 -4.11
CA ASN A 159 -20.69 -9.79 -4.28
C ASN A 159 -21.24 -8.97 -3.11
N LEU A 160 -22.35 -9.40 -2.51
CA LEU A 160 -22.92 -8.74 -1.34
C LEU A 160 -22.02 -8.90 -0.11
N GLN A 161 -21.49 -10.11 0.13
CA GLN A 161 -20.51 -10.36 1.19
C GLN A 161 -19.24 -9.53 0.99
N LEU A 162 -18.74 -9.40 -0.25
CA LEU A 162 -17.55 -8.59 -0.54
C LEU A 162 -17.76 -7.13 -0.20
N ASN A 163 -18.89 -6.56 -0.62
CA ASN A 163 -19.22 -5.18 -0.31
C ASN A 163 -19.36 -4.93 1.21
N ALA A 164 -19.84 -5.92 1.95
CA ALA A 164 -19.93 -5.84 3.41
C ALA A 164 -18.55 -5.90 4.11
N LEU A 165 -17.55 -6.53 3.48
CA LEU A 165 -16.18 -6.63 4.02
C LEU A 165 -15.32 -5.39 3.72
N LYS A 166 -15.64 -4.60 2.69
CA LYS A 166 -14.82 -3.43 2.29
C LYS A 166 -14.50 -2.48 3.45
N PRO A 167 -15.47 -2.07 4.31
CA PRO A 167 -15.16 -1.16 5.41
C PRO A 167 -14.19 -1.79 6.44
N GLN A 168 -14.26 -3.11 6.63
CA GLN A 168 -13.38 -3.82 7.55
C GLN A 168 -11.96 -3.93 6.99
N ILE A 169 -11.83 -4.27 5.70
CA ILE A 169 -10.55 -4.28 4.98
C ILE A 169 -9.88 -2.92 5.09
N GLN A 170 -10.64 -1.84 4.85
CA GLN A 170 -10.13 -0.49 4.94
C GLN A 170 -9.68 -0.14 6.35
N ALA A 171 -10.50 -0.42 7.37
CA ALA A 171 -10.17 -0.12 8.76
C ALA A 171 -8.90 -0.86 9.23
N VAL A 172 -8.74 -2.13 8.86
CA VAL A 172 -7.53 -2.91 9.22
C VAL A 172 -6.31 -2.39 8.47
N ALA A 173 -6.43 -2.10 7.17
CA ALA A 173 -5.32 -1.55 6.40
C ALA A 173 -4.86 -0.19 6.95
N GLU A 174 -5.79 0.69 7.31
CA GLU A 174 -5.51 1.98 7.97
C GLU A 174 -4.83 1.77 9.32
N GLN A 175 -5.33 0.85 10.15
CA GLN A 175 -4.73 0.54 11.46
C GLN A 175 -3.29 0.04 11.33
N VAL A 176 -3.00 -0.86 10.38
CA VAL A 176 -1.63 -1.34 10.14
C VAL A 176 -0.73 -0.19 9.70
N LEU A 177 -1.22 0.65 8.79
CA LEU A 177 -0.48 1.80 8.27
C LEU A 177 -0.22 2.90 9.30
N ASP A 178 -1.14 3.10 10.25
CA ASP A 178 -0.97 4.05 11.35
C ASP A 178 0.06 3.58 12.38
N GLY A 179 0.29 2.26 12.49
CA GLY A 179 1.33 1.69 13.34
C GLY A 179 2.75 1.83 12.79
N ILE A 180 2.92 2.31 11.55
CA ILE A 180 4.23 2.41 10.90
C ILE A 180 4.98 3.66 11.36
N ASP A 181 6.15 3.44 11.96
CA ASP A 181 7.13 4.50 12.20
C ASP A 181 7.83 4.91 10.90
N ALA A 182 7.41 6.05 10.36
CA ALA A 182 7.91 6.58 9.09
C ALA A 182 9.41 6.90 9.11
N ASP A 183 9.96 7.36 10.25
CA ASP A 183 11.38 7.70 10.33
C ASP A 183 12.24 6.42 10.37
N ARG A 184 11.78 5.39 11.10
CA ARG A 184 12.42 4.08 11.11
C ARG A 184 12.40 3.44 9.72
N VAL A 185 11.25 3.45 9.04
CA VAL A 185 11.09 2.91 7.68
C VAL A 185 11.97 3.65 6.69
N ALA A 186 12.09 4.98 6.82
CA ALA A 186 12.95 5.76 5.95
C ALA A 186 14.42 5.39 6.11
N ASP A 187 14.89 5.27 7.36
CA ASP A 187 16.27 4.89 7.65
C ASP A 187 16.57 3.46 7.15
N GLU A 188 15.63 2.51 7.31
CA GLU A 188 15.76 1.15 6.78
C GLU A 188 15.78 1.13 5.23
N ALA A 189 14.91 1.91 4.59
CA ALA A 189 14.85 2.01 3.14
C ALA A 189 16.15 2.59 2.56
N LEU A 190 16.75 3.59 3.23
CA LEU A 190 18.03 4.17 2.82
C LEU A 190 19.13 3.11 2.81
N ILE A 191 19.24 2.32 3.89
CA ILE A 191 20.23 1.24 4.01
C ILE A 191 20.06 0.17 2.92
N LYS A 192 18.82 -0.19 2.57
CA LYS A 192 18.57 -1.21 1.55
C LYS A 192 18.74 -0.70 0.11
N MET A 193 18.47 0.58 -0.12
CA MET A 193 18.67 1.21 -1.43
C MET A 193 20.14 1.48 -1.72
N ASP A 194 20.92 1.87 -0.72
CA ASP A 194 22.37 2.07 -0.82
C ASP A 194 23.05 0.73 -1.14
N ALA A 195 23.35 0.51 -2.41
CA ALA A 195 23.86 -0.76 -2.90
C ALA A 195 25.36 -0.91 -2.63
N ASN A 196 26.06 0.22 -2.59
CA ASN A 196 27.51 0.29 -2.51
C ASN A 196 28.01 0.54 -1.08
N GLY A 197 27.14 0.94 -0.16
CA GLY A 197 27.40 1.15 1.27
C GLY A 197 28.11 2.47 1.60
N ASP A 198 28.00 3.50 0.76
CA ASP A 198 28.62 4.81 0.99
C ASP A 198 27.79 5.72 1.91
N GLY A 199 26.65 5.23 2.39
CA GLY A 199 25.71 5.94 3.26
C GLY A 199 24.79 6.89 2.49
N ARG A 200 24.71 6.75 1.17
CA ARG A 200 23.98 7.63 0.26
C ARG A 200 23.23 6.78 -0.77
N VAL A 201 22.24 7.38 -1.43
CA VAL A 201 21.51 6.73 -2.51
C VAL A 201 21.64 7.58 -3.75
N ASP A 202 22.34 7.07 -4.75
CA ASP A 202 22.44 7.72 -6.04
C ASP A 202 21.22 7.43 -6.94
N ARG A 203 21.16 8.11 -8.08
CA ARG A 203 20.04 7.96 -9.01
C ARG A 203 19.91 6.53 -9.55
N PRO A 204 20.97 5.86 -10.07
CA PRO A 204 20.90 4.45 -10.44
C PRO A 204 20.36 3.52 -9.35
N GLU A 205 20.81 3.67 -8.11
CA GLU A 205 20.38 2.88 -6.96
C GLU A 205 18.88 3.09 -6.69
N PHE A 206 18.43 4.35 -6.61
CA PHE A 206 17.02 4.66 -6.44
C PHE A 206 16.16 4.05 -7.55
N MET A 207 16.53 4.27 -8.80
CA MET A 207 15.75 3.82 -9.96
C MET A 207 15.61 2.29 -10.04
N SER A 208 16.60 1.55 -9.54
CA SER A 208 16.61 0.09 -9.60
C SER A 208 16.05 -0.57 -8.35
N ARG A 209 16.20 0.05 -7.17
CA ARG A 209 15.89 -0.58 -5.87
C ARG A 209 14.63 -0.05 -5.21
N PHE A 210 14.23 1.20 -5.46
CA PHE A 210 13.16 1.85 -4.69
C PHE A 210 11.90 0.99 -4.57
N LEU A 211 11.34 0.51 -5.68
CA LEU A 211 10.11 -0.29 -5.64
C LEU A 211 10.27 -1.62 -4.91
N SER A 212 11.43 -2.28 -5.07
CA SER A 212 11.74 -3.53 -4.38
C SER A 212 11.84 -3.30 -2.87
N VAL A 213 12.59 -2.27 -2.47
CA VAL A 213 12.78 -1.90 -1.07
C VAL A 213 11.46 -1.49 -0.43
N MET A 214 10.64 -0.70 -1.13
CA MET A 214 9.31 -0.35 -0.60
C MET A 214 8.42 -1.58 -0.47
N THR A 215 8.47 -2.53 -1.40
CA THR A 215 7.69 -3.78 -1.26
C THR A 215 8.18 -4.64 -0.09
N GLU A 216 9.49 -4.63 0.19
CA GLU A 216 10.08 -5.41 1.28
C GLU A 216 9.82 -4.78 2.65
N VAL A 217 10.05 -3.47 2.79
CA VAL A 217 9.85 -2.74 4.05
C VAL A 217 8.36 -2.53 4.33
N PHE A 218 7.57 -2.39 3.27
CA PHE A 218 6.13 -2.29 3.32
C PHE A 218 5.51 -3.48 2.57
N ASN A 219 5.48 -4.63 3.25
CA ASN A 219 4.97 -5.87 2.69
C ASN A 219 3.43 -5.88 2.71
N PRO A 220 2.75 -5.80 1.54
CA PRO A 220 1.29 -5.85 1.50
C PRO A 220 0.72 -7.18 2.01
N GLN A 221 1.51 -8.26 2.01
CA GLN A 221 1.08 -9.55 2.55
C GLN A 221 0.85 -9.47 4.05
N ASP A 222 1.64 -8.68 4.80
CA ASP A 222 1.43 -8.53 6.24
C ASP A 222 0.08 -7.87 6.55
N ILE A 223 -0.36 -6.97 5.66
CA ILE A 223 -1.69 -6.36 5.73
C ILE A 223 -2.77 -7.39 5.41
N ILE A 224 -2.58 -8.19 4.36
CA ILE A 224 -3.52 -9.26 3.99
C ILE A 224 -3.65 -10.28 5.13
N VAL A 225 -2.53 -10.69 5.75
CA VAL A 225 -2.52 -11.61 6.90
C VAL A 225 -3.24 -10.96 8.08
N SER A 226 -2.98 -9.69 8.37
CA SER A 226 -3.68 -8.95 9.44
C SER A 226 -5.19 -8.88 9.19
N ILE A 227 -5.61 -8.71 7.93
CA ILE A 227 -7.01 -8.75 7.52
C ILE A 227 -7.60 -10.16 7.70
N GLN A 228 -6.90 -11.20 7.27
CA GLN A 228 -7.33 -12.59 7.45
C GLN A 228 -7.50 -12.95 8.93
N ASP A 229 -6.56 -12.53 9.79
CA ASP A 229 -6.64 -12.72 11.24
C ASP A 229 -7.82 -11.95 11.84
N ALA A 230 -8.03 -10.69 11.46
CA ALA A 230 -9.15 -9.88 11.93
C ALA A 230 -10.52 -10.46 11.54
N MET A 231 -10.60 -11.13 10.39
CA MET A 231 -11.81 -11.81 9.91
C MET A 231 -11.96 -13.24 10.46
N GLY A 232 -11.03 -13.73 11.29
CA GLY A 232 -11.06 -15.09 11.81
C GLY A 232 -10.78 -16.19 10.76
N MET A 233 -10.16 -15.83 9.63
CA MET A 233 -9.77 -16.76 8.56
C MET A 233 -8.35 -17.32 8.74
N GLY A 234 -7.53 -16.72 9.60
CA GLY A 234 -6.09 -16.96 9.67
C GLY A 234 -5.62 -18.27 10.34
N LYS A 235 -6.51 -19.09 10.94
CA LYS A 235 -6.12 -20.36 11.58
C LYS A 235 -7.18 -21.45 11.45
N GLY A 236 -6.94 -22.40 10.54
CA GLY A 236 -7.47 -23.76 10.50
C GLY A 236 -6.34 -24.75 10.34
#